data_AF-A0AAW2T5C0-F1
#
_entry.id   AF-A0AAW2T5C0-F1
#
_cell.length_a   1.000
_cell.length_b   1.000
_cell.length_c   1.000
_cell.angle_alpha   90.00
_cell.angle_beta   90.00
_cell.angle_gamma   90.00
#
_symmetry.space_group_name_H-M   'P 1'
#
loop_
_entity.id
_entity.type
_entity.pdbx_description
1 polymer ?
#
loop_
_entity_poly.entity_id
_entity_poly.type
_entity_poly.pdbx_seq_one_letter_code
_entity_poly.pdbx_strand_id
1 'polypeptide(L)'
;MGRSTGHIALHATLSSRDVDCCLIPENDFYLEGKGGLFEFLDKRLKDNGHAVVVVAEGAGQDIIPKSDQSHVAEKDESGNPVFLDVGGWLKSELKKWWDRDHPKELFTVKYIDPTYMIRAVPANATDNLYCTLLAHSAIHGAMAGYTGFVCGPINGNYAYIPVEEVARAKNPVNTRDHKWAWVRSITNQPDFGRS
;
A
#
# COMPACT_ATOMS: atom_id res chain seq x y z
N MET A 1 3.98 -3.08 4.06
CA MET A 1 3.82 -1.61 4.25
C MET A 1 2.56 -1.12 3.54
N GLY A 2 1.96 -0.03 4.03
CA GLY A 2 0.68 0.48 3.51
C GLY A 2 -0.53 -0.18 4.17
N ARG A 3 -0.56 -0.17 5.51
CA ARG A 3 -1.59 -0.85 6.31
C ARG A 3 -2.98 -0.24 6.11
N SER A 4 -3.11 1.08 6.24
CA SER A 4 -4.41 1.74 6.12
C SER A 4 -4.46 2.74 4.96
N THR A 5 -3.31 3.07 4.39
CA THR A 5 -3.19 4.03 3.29
C THR A 5 -2.11 3.62 2.29
N GLY A 6 -2.38 3.88 1.01
CA GLY A 6 -1.59 3.41 -0.12
C GLY A 6 -0.44 4.31 -0.59
N HIS A 7 -0.09 5.38 0.13
CA HIS A 7 0.85 6.41 -0.36
C HIS A 7 2.21 5.85 -0.81
N ILE A 8 2.77 4.89 -0.09
CA ILE A 8 4.05 4.26 -0.46
C ILE A 8 3.91 3.51 -1.78
N ALA A 9 2.86 2.70 -1.95
CA ALA A 9 2.61 1.96 -3.17
C ALA A 9 2.36 2.89 -4.36
N LEU A 10 1.60 3.98 -4.15
CA LEU A 10 1.35 5.01 -5.15
C LEU A 10 2.65 5.68 -5.60
N HIS A 11 3.45 6.19 -4.66
CA HIS A 11 4.68 6.91 -5.00
C HIS A 11 5.76 5.99 -5.57
N ALA A 12 5.86 4.74 -5.10
CA ALA A 12 6.75 3.73 -5.66
C ALA A 12 6.37 3.42 -7.11
N THR A 13 5.07 3.26 -7.40
CA THR A 13 4.56 3.01 -8.75
C THR A 13 4.88 4.18 -9.70
N LEU A 14 4.58 5.41 -9.28
CA LEU A 14 4.89 6.61 -10.08
C LEU A 14 6.38 6.79 -10.34
N SER A 15 7.23 6.42 -9.37
CA SER A 15 8.68 6.59 -9.48
C SER A 15 9.35 5.50 -10.31
N SER A 16 8.93 4.24 -10.17
CA SER A 16 9.53 3.10 -10.87
C SER A 16 9.15 3.07 -12.34
N ARG A 17 7.88 3.34 -12.69
CA ARG A 17 7.32 3.21 -14.05
C ARG A 17 7.36 1.80 -14.66
N ASP A 18 7.84 0.79 -13.93
CA ASP A 18 7.85 -0.62 -14.35
C ASP A 18 6.65 -1.41 -13.79
N VAL A 19 5.76 -0.75 -13.05
CA VAL A 19 4.62 -1.38 -12.39
C VAL A 19 3.42 -1.42 -13.34
N ASP A 20 2.87 -2.61 -13.58
CA ASP A 20 1.68 -2.82 -14.42
C ASP A 20 0.37 -2.74 -13.64
N CYS A 21 0.40 -2.94 -12.32
CA CYS A 21 -0.78 -2.84 -11.46
C CYS A 21 -0.40 -2.41 -10.04
N CYS A 22 -1.07 -1.38 -9.53
CA CYS A 22 -0.95 -0.93 -8.15
C CYS A 22 -2.28 -1.15 -7.40
N LEU A 23 -2.21 -1.90 -6.30
CA LEU A 23 -3.35 -2.18 -5.41
C LEU A 23 -3.13 -1.47 -4.07
N ILE A 24 -4.11 -0.67 -3.65
CA ILE A 24 -4.08 0.13 -2.43
C ILE A 24 -5.34 -0.10 -1.59
N PRO A 25 -5.30 0.13 -0.26
CA PRO A 25 -6.48 -0.04 0.60
C PRO A 25 -7.66 0.85 0.22
N GLU A 26 -7.41 2.00 -0.42
CA GLU A 26 -8.44 2.97 -0.77
C GLU A 26 -9.22 2.61 -2.05
N ASN A 27 -8.81 1.58 -2.78
CA ASN A 27 -9.45 1.19 -4.04
C ASN A 27 -9.81 -0.30 -4.05
N ASP A 28 -11.11 -0.58 -4.08
CA ASP A 28 -11.62 -1.93 -4.12
C ASP A 28 -11.30 -2.62 -5.45
N PHE A 29 -11.16 -3.94 -5.38
CA PHE A 29 -10.95 -4.79 -6.54
C PHE A 29 -11.50 -6.19 -6.29
N TYR A 30 -11.69 -6.95 -7.36
CA TYR A 30 -12.03 -8.36 -7.32
C TYR A 30 -11.09 -9.17 -8.20
N LEU A 31 -10.91 -10.44 -7.85
CA LEU A 31 -9.97 -11.33 -8.52
C LEU A 31 -10.49 -11.81 -9.88
N GLU A 32 -11.64 -12.49 -9.88
CA GLU A 32 -12.20 -13.20 -11.02
C GLU A 32 -13.49 -12.57 -11.55
N GLY A 33 -13.70 -12.69 -12.86
CA GLY A 33 -14.87 -12.16 -13.58
C GLY A 33 -14.48 -11.10 -14.61
N LYS A 34 -15.44 -10.70 -15.44
CA LYS A 34 -15.21 -9.71 -16.51
C LYS A 34 -14.67 -8.41 -15.93
N GLY A 35 -13.49 -7.97 -16.35
CA GLY A 35 -12.81 -6.76 -15.84
C GLY A 35 -12.10 -6.94 -14.50
N GLY A 36 -11.96 -8.18 -14.01
CA GLY A 36 -11.25 -8.47 -12.76
C GLY A 36 -9.74 -8.36 -12.89
N LEU A 37 -9.07 -8.43 -11.73
CA LEU A 37 -7.61 -8.36 -11.65
C LEU A 37 -6.93 -9.44 -12.50
N PHE A 38 -7.41 -10.69 -12.45
CA PHE A 38 -6.75 -11.80 -13.15
C PHE A 38 -6.89 -11.70 -14.67
N GLU A 39 -8.05 -11.26 -15.19
CA GLU A 39 -8.23 -11.02 -16.62
C GLU A 39 -7.33 -9.88 -17.12
N PHE A 40 -7.19 -8.82 -16.31
CA PHE A 40 -6.27 -7.73 -16.62
C PHE A 40 -4.80 -8.21 -16.67
N LEU A 41 -4.38 -9.01 -15.68
CA LEU A 41 -3.01 -9.54 -15.63
C LEU A 41 -2.73 -10.54 -16.76
N ASP A 42 -3.70 -11.38 -17.12
CA ASP A 42 -3.60 -12.28 -18.27
C ASP A 42 -3.37 -11.51 -19.56
N LYS A 43 -4.17 -10.47 -19.80
CA LYS A 43 -3.97 -9.59 -20.96
C LYS A 43 -2.57 -8.95 -20.95
N ARG A 44 -2.13 -8.44 -19.80
CA ARG A 44 -0.78 -7.84 -19.65
C ARG A 44 0.33 -8.83 -19.95
N LEU A 45 0.21 -10.06 -19.45
CA LEU A 45 1.18 -11.12 -19.71
C LEU A 45 1.23 -11.51 -21.19
N LYS A 46 0.09 -11.54 -21.88
CA LYS A 46 0.03 -11.78 -23.33
C LYS A 46 0.65 -10.65 -24.15
N ASP A 47 0.43 -9.40 -23.73
CA ASP A 47 0.94 -8.23 -24.44
C ASP A 47 2.45 -8.00 -24.21
N ASN A 48 2.93 -8.17 -22.96
CA ASN A 48 4.28 -7.78 -22.53
C ASN A 48 5.21 -8.96 -22.19
N GLY A 49 4.69 -10.18 -22.04
CA GLY A 49 5.43 -11.36 -21.57
C GLY A 49 5.75 -11.37 -20.07
N HIS A 50 5.44 -10.29 -19.35
CA HIS A 50 5.65 -10.14 -17.90
C HIS A 50 4.64 -9.15 -17.32
N ALA A 51 4.47 -9.18 -15.99
CA ALA A 51 3.67 -8.21 -15.26
C ALA A 51 4.24 -7.99 -13.85
N VAL A 52 4.33 -6.74 -13.40
CA VAL A 52 4.73 -6.35 -12.05
C VAL A 52 3.55 -5.78 -11.29
N VAL A 53 3.22 -6.39 -10.16
CA VAL A 53 2.11 -5.97 -9.30
C VAL A 53 2.65 -5.48 -7.97
N VAL A 54 2.33 -4.24 -7.62
CA VAL A 54 2.62 -3.65 -6.30
C VAL A 54 1.36 -3.68 -5.46
N VAL A 55 1.43 -4.33 -4.30
CA VAL A 55 0.30 -4.51 -3.40
C VAL A 55 0.64 -3.88 -2.05
N ALA A 56 -0.16 -2.91 -1.63
CA ALA A 56 -0.11 -2.42 -0.26
C ALA A 56 -0.69 -3.49 0.69
N GLU A 57 -0.11 -3.61 1.87
CA GLU A 57 -0.46 -4.65 2.87
C GLU A 57 -1.95 -4.66 3.24
N GLY A 58 -2.58 -3.48 3.28
CA GLY A 58 -4.02 -3.36 3.56
C GLY A 58 -4.95 -3.52 2.38
N ALA A 59 -4.44 -3.69 1.16
CA ALA A 59 -5.29 -3.90 0.00
C ALA A 59 -5.98 -5.26 0.09
N GLY A 60 -7.27 -5.32 -0.26
CA GLY A 60 -7.99 -6.59 -0.40
C GLY A 60 -8.18 -7.40 0.90
N GLN A 61 -8.07 -6.79 2.08
CA GLN A 61 -8.30 -7.52 3.35
C GLN A 61 -9.74 -8.07 3.47
N ASP A 62 -10.70 -7.49 2.75
CA ASP A 62 -12.11 -7.93 2.75
C ASP A 62 -12.39 -9.11 1.82
N ILE A 63 -11.54 -9.35 0.81
CA ILE A 63 -11.71 -10.44 -0.17
C ILE A 63 -10.97 -11.72 0.23
N ILE A 64 -10.08 -11.65 1.23
CA ILE A 64 -9.36 -12.83 1.74
C ILE A 64 -10.36 -13.67 2.56
N PRO A 65 -10.60 -14.95 2.19
CA PRO A 65 -11.49 -15.81 2.95
C PRO A 65 -10.99 -15.97 4.39
N LYS A 66 -11.80 -15.55 5.36
CA LYS A 66 -11.55 -15.80 6.78
C LYS A 66 -11.94 -17.25 7.06
N SER A 67 -10.97 -18.16 7.18
CA SER A 67 -11.27 -19.56 7.51
C SER A 67 -11.96 -19.67 8.87
N ASP A 68 -13.06 -20.42 8.92
CA ASP A 68 -14.09 -20.42 9.98
C ASP A 68 -13.65 -20.84 11.41
N GLN A 69 -12.38 -21.17 11.69
CA GLN A 69 -12.00 -21.66 13.03
C GLN A 69 -10.62 -21.23 13.58
N SER A 70 -9.79 -20.48 12.85
CA SER A 70 -8.42 -20.15 13.31
C SER A 70 -8.09 -18.68 13.52
N HIS A 71 -8.92 -17.73 13.08
CA HIS A 71 -8.58 -16.30 13.18
C HIS A 71 -9.78 -15.46 13.62
N VAL A 72 -10.15 -15.57 14.89
CA VAL A 72 -10.69 -14.42 15.62
C VAL A 72 -9.66 -13.32 15.39
N ALA A 73 -10.04 -12.21 14.73
CA ALA A 73 -9.17 -11.10 14.35
C ALA A 73 -8.03 -10.93 15.38
N GLU A 74 -6.89 -11.57 15.11
CA GLU A 74 -5.84 -11.68 16.12
C GLU A 74 -5.42 -10.25 16.38
N LYS A 75 -5.52 -9.85 17.65
CA LYS A 75 -5.07 -8.53 18.05
C LYS A 75 -3.63 -8.68 18.48
N ASP A 76 -2.77 -7.77 18.02
CA ASP A 76 -1.43 -7.66 18.58
C ASP A 76 -1.49 -7.25 20.06
N GLU A 77 -0.34 -7.22 20.72
CA GLU A 77 -0.21 -6.80 22.13
C GLU A 77 -0.70 -5.36 22.36
N SER A 78 -0.83 -4.56 21.30
CA SER A 78 -1.31 -3.18 21.31
C SER A 78 -2.81 -3.06 20.95
N GLY A 79 -3.52 -4.18 20.74
CA GLY A 79 -4.95 -4.22 20.44
C GLY A 79 -5.32 -4.00 18.96
N ASN A 80 -4.34 -3.93 18.05
CA ASN A 80 -4.55 -3.73 16.62
C ASN A 80 -4.90 -5.05 15.91
N PRO A 81 -5.84 -5.06 14.96
CA PRO A 81 -6.05 -6.23 14.11
C PRO A 81 -4.80 -6.57 13.30
N VAL A 82 -4.36 -7.82 13.38
CA VAL A 82 -3.32 -8.41 12.55
C VAL A 82 -3.89 -8.62 11.16
N PHE A 83 -3.16 -8.13 10.15
CA PHE A 83 -3.56 -8.23 8.76
C PHE A 83 -3.14 -9.58 8.20
N LEU A 84 -3.96 -10.13 7.31
CA LEU A 84 -3.61 -11.34 6.58
C LEU A 84 -2.58 -10.99 5.51
N ASP A 85 -1.67 -11.92 5.22
CA ASP A 85 -0.67 -11.75 4.15
C ASP A 85 -1.36 -11.79 2.77
N VAL A 86 -1.77 -10.61 2.30
CA VAL A 86 -2.37 -10.42 0.98
C VAL A 86 -1.41 -10.86 -0.13
N GLY A 87 -0.09 -10.69 0.03
CA GLY A 87 0.89 -11.02 -0.99
C GLY A 87 1.00 -12.52 -1.21
N GLY A 88 1.17 -13.27 -0.11
CA GLY A 88 1.17 -14.73 -0.13
C GLY A 88 -0.15 -15.33 -0.61
N TRP A 89 -1.28 -14.76 -0.16
CA TRP A 89 -2.61 -15.16 -0.59
C TRP A 89 -2.84 -14.92 -2.08
N LEU A 90 -2.58 -13.70 -2.58
CA LEU A 90 -2.79 -13.33 -3.98
C LEU A 90 -1.93 -14.18 -4.93
N LYS A 91 -0.67 -14.46 -4.55
CA LYS A 91 0.19 -15.40 -5.29
C LYS A 91 -0.47 -16.78 -5.43
N SER A 92 -1.05 -17.27 -4.34
CA SER A 92 -1.64 -18.61 -4.29
C SER A 92 -2.90 -18.70 -5.15
N GLU A 93 -3.77 -17.69 -5.07
CA GLU A 93 -5.00 -17.61 -5.88
C GLU A 93 -4.69 -17.40 -7.36
N LEU A 94 -3.75 -16.52 -7.70
CA LEU A 94 -3.35 -16.30 -9.09
C LEU A 94 -2.78 -17.57 -9.73
N LYS A 95 -1.98 -18.34 -8.97
CA LYS A 95 -1.45 -19.62 -9.46
C LYS A 95 -2.57 -20.64 -9.70
N LYS A 96 -3.51 -20.79 -8.75
CA LYS A 96 -4.66 -21.70 -8.90
C LYS A 96 -5.51 -21.34 -10.12
N TRP A 97 -5.77 -20.04 -10.31
CA TRP A 97 -6.52 -19.53 -11.44
C TRP A 97 -5.81 -19.83 -12.77
N TRP A 98 -4.49 -19.61 -12.83
CA TRP A 98 -3.70 -19.87 -14.03
C TRP A 98 -3.64 -21.36 -14.39
N ASP A 99 -3.41 -22.24 -13.41
CA ASP A 99 -3.36 -23.69 -13.61
C ASP A 99 -4.71 -24.23 -14.14
N ARG A 100 -5.83 -23.59 -13.74
CA ARG A 100 -7.19 -23.93 -14.17
C ARG A 100 -7.49 -23.45 -15.59
N ASP A 101 -7.21 -22.18 -15.89
CA ASP A 101 -7.68 -21.52 -17.13
C ASP A 101 -6.64 -21.60 -18.27
N HIS A 102 -5.36 -21.80 -17.95
CA HIS A 102 -4.24 -21.86 -18.91
C HIS A 102 -3.33 -23.10 -18.69
N PRO A 103 -3.86 -24.34 -18.72
CA PRO A 103 -3.14 -25.55 -18.30
C PRO A 103 -1.93 -25.93 -19.17
N LYS A 104 -1.73 -25.28 -20.32
CA LYS A 104 -0.63 -25.55 -21.26
C LYS A 104 0.46 -24.48 -21.23
N GLU A 105 0.27 -23.42 -20.45
CA GLU A 105 1.20 -22.28 -20.41
C GLU A 105 2.07 -22.36 -19.16
N LEU A 106 3.35 -22.03 -19.31
CA LEU A 106 4.27 -21.97 -18.18
C LEU A 106 4.11 -20.63 -17.48
N PHE A 107 3.69 -20.67 -16.21
CA PHE A 107 3.49 -19.48 -15.40
C PHE A 107 4.36 -19.50 -14.15
N THR A 108 5.05 -18.40 -13.90
CA THR A 108 5.96 -18.24 -12.76
C THR A 108 5.61 -16.98 -11.98
N VAL A 109 5.21 -17.14 -10.72
CA VAL A 109 4.97 -16.01 -9.81
C VAL A 109 6.07 -15.96 -8.76
N LYS A 110 6.77 -14.83 -8.71
CA LYS A 110 7.72 -14.51 -7.65
C LYS A 110 7.08 -13.49 -6.71
N TYR A 111 7.06 -13.83 -5.43
CA TYR A 111 6.62 -12.91 -4.38
C TYR A 111 7.84 -12.34 -3.69
N ILE A 112 7.84 -11.03 -3.51
CA ILE A 112 8.91 -10.28 -2.85
C ILE A 112 8.24 -9.45 -1.75
N ASP A 113 8.62 -9.71 -0.50
CA ASP A 113 8.25 -8.87 0.63
C ASP A 113 9.48 -8.05 1.08
N PRO A 114 9.59 -6.77 0.64
CA PRO A 114 10.70 -5.92 1.01
C PRO A 114 10.48 -5.21 2.36
N THR A 115 9.51 -5.60 3.19
CA THR A 115 9.14 -4.85 4.41
C THR A 115 10.33 -4.54 5.31
N TYR A 116 11.19 -5.52 5.61
CA TYR A 116 12.39 -5.29 6.40
C TYR A 116 13.44 -4.47 5.65
N MET A 117 13.60 -4.69 4.33
CA MET A 117 14.53 -3.93 3.51
C MET A 117 14.17 -2.44 3.42
N ILE A 118 12.88 -2.11 3.49
CA ILE A 118 12.43 -0.72 3.47
C ILE A 118 12.56 -0.08 4.85
N ARG A 119 12.29 -0.83 5.93
CA ARG A 119 12.22 -0.27 7.31
C ARG A 119 13.54 -0.27 8.07
N ALA A 120 14.47 -1.15 7.72
CA ALA A 120 15.70 -1.39 8.49
C ALA A 120 16.95 -0.75 7.85
N VAL A 121 16.79 0.05 6.80
CA VAL A 121 17.91 0.74 6.14
C VAL A 121 18.15 2.12 6.77
N PRO A 122 19.40 2.64 6.70
CA PRO A 122 19.69 4.00 7.13
C PRO A 122 18.88 5.04 6.35
N ALA A 123 18.50 6.12 7.02
CA ALA A 123 17.81 7.24 6.40
C ALA A 123 18.68 7.91 5.32
N ASN A 124 18.05 8.35 4.23
CA ASN A 124 18.71 9.14 3.20
C ASN A 124 18.98 10.58 3.68
N ALA A 125 19.68 11.39 2.88
CA ALA A 125 20.04 12.76 3.27
C ALA A 125 18.82 13.65 3.58
N THR A 126 17.75 13.53 2.80
CA THR A 126 16.51 14.30 2.98
C THR A 126 15.81 13.93 4.28
N ASP A 127 15.68 12.61 4.55
CA ASP A 127 15.08 12.11 5.78
C ASP A 127 15.93 12.46 7.01
N ASN A 128 17.26 12.43 6.91
CA ASN A 128 18.15 12.86 7.98
C ASN A 128 17.93 14.34 8.33
N LEU A 129 17.94 15.23 7.33
CA LEU A 129 17.65 16.66 7.53
C LEU A 129 16.26 16.86 8.16
N TYR A 130 15.27 16.14 7.64
CA TYR A 130 13.89 16.23 8.12
C TYR A 130 13.77 15.80 9.59
N CYS A 131 14.37 14.66 9.97
CA CYS A 131 14.42 14.18 11.34
C CYS A 131 15.14 15.15 12.29
N THR A 132 16.24 15.79 11.85
CA THR A 132 16.94 16.80 12.65
C THR A 132 16.04 18.02 12.91
N LEU A 133 15.37 18.53 11.88
CA LEU A 133 14.48 19.69 12.03
C LEU A 133 13.26 19.39 12.92
N LEU A 134 12.69 18.19 12.81
CA LEU A 134 11.65 17.72 13.72
C LEU A 134 12.16 17.68 15.17
N ALA A 135 13.32 17.06 15.41
CA ALA A 135 13.90 16.95 16.73
C ALA A 135 14.15 18.32 17.37
N HIS A 136 14.78 19.26 16.65
CA HIS A 136 15.00 20.62 17.15
C HIS A 136 13.69 21.35 17.45
N SER A 137 12.70 21.22 16.58
CA SER A 137 11.38 21.84 16.77
C SER A 137 10.69 21.31 18.04
N ALA A 138 10.74 19.99 18.26
CA ALA A 138 10.20 19.35 19.45
C ALA A 138 10.91 19.84 20.73
N ILE A 139 12.24 19.90 20.72
CA ILE A 139 13.03 20.37 21.87
C ILE A 139 12.67 21.82 22.20
N HIS A 140 12.65 22.72 21.21
CA HIS A 140 12.29 24.11 21.45
C HIS A 140 10.87 24.27 22.01
N GLY A 141 9.91 23.49 21.49
CA GLY A 141 8.53 23.52 21.99
C GLY A 141 8.41 23.03 23.43
N ALA A 142 9.12 21.94 23.76
CA ALA A 142 9.18 21.41 25.12
C ALA A 142 9.86 22.40 26.08
N MET A 143 10.96 23.03 25.68
CA MET A 143 11.67 24.05 26.48
C MET A 143 10.85 25.33 26.68
N ALA A 144 9.97 25.66 25.74
CA ALA A 144 9.00 26.74 25.88
C ALA A 144 7.82 26.40 26.82
N GLY A 145 7.74 25.17 27.32
CA GLY A 145 6.70 24.69 28.22
C GLY A 145 5.44 24.16 27.52
N TYR A 146 5.48 23.93 26.20
CA TYR A 146 4.37 23.30 25.49
C TYR A 146 4.32 21.79 25.74
N THR A 147 3.12 21.22 25.76
CA THR A 147 2.86 19.78 25.92
C THR A 147 1.69 19.36 25.02
N GLY A 148 1.51 18.05 24.81
CA GLY A 148 0.40 17.52 24.02
C GLY A 148 0.46 17.87 22.54
N PHE A 149 1.66 18.11 22.00
CA PHE A 149 1.86 18.47 20.59
C PHE A 149 2.80 17.50 19.87
N VAL A 150 2.65 17.45 18.56
CA VAL A 150 3.59 16.83 17.61
C VAL A 150 4.13 17.96 16.72
N CYS A 151 5.40 17.88 16.34
CA CYS A 151 5.98 18.81 15.36
C CYS A 151 5.88 18.21 13.96
N GLY A 152 5.64 19.06 12.97
CA GLY A 152 5.56 18.62 11.57
C GLY A 152 5.48 19.79 10.60
N PRO A 153 5.82 19.56 9.32
CA PRO A 153 5.69 20.55 8.28
C PRO A 153 4.21 20.75 7.91
N ILE A 154 3.78 22.00 7.88
CA ILE A 154 2.50 22.44 7.30
C ILE A 154 2.86 23.52 6.28
N ASN A 155 2.57 23.26 5.00
CA ASN A 155 2.84 24.19 3.89
C ASN A 155 4.28 24.77 3.91
N GLY A 156 5.27 23.92 4.16
CA GLY A 156 6.68 24.28 4.15
C GLY A 156 7.22 24.88 5.46
N ASN A 157 6.37 25.10 6.47
CA ASN A 157 6.79 25.61 7.79
C ASN A 157 6.61 24.55 8.88
N TYR A 158 7.53 24.49 9.84
CA TYR A 158 7.39 23.59 10.99
C TYR A 158 6.44 24.20 12.02
N ALA A 159 5.38 23.47 12.34
CA ALA A 159 4.34 23.89 13.26
C ALA A 159 4.17 22.89 14.41
N TYR A 160 3.61 23.37 15.52
CA TYR A 160 3.14 22.55 16.62
C TYR A 160 1.68 22.19 16.40
N ILE A 161 1.41 20.88 16.33
CA ILE A 161 0.10 20.33 15.99
C ILE A 161 -0.42 19.57 17.22
N PRO A 162 -1.63 19.87 17.72
CA PRO A 162 -2.20 19.14 18.84
C PRO A 162 -2.29 17.64 18.57
N VAL A 163 -1.82 16.82 19.52
CA VAL A 163 -1.76 15.36 19.34
C VAL A 163 -3.15 14.74 19.15
N GLU A 164 -4.19 15.31 19.78
CA GLU A 164 -5.57 14.85 19.66
C GLU A 164 -6.11 15.01 18.23
N GLU A 165 -5.75 16.10 17.55
CA GLU A 165 -6.14 16.34 16.16
C GLU A 165 -5.42 15.36 15.22
N VAL A 166 -4.13 15.13 15.46
CA VAL A 166 -3.34 14.14 14.69
C VAL A 166 -3.90 12.73 14.86
N ALA A 167 -4.28 12.34 16.08
CA ALA A 167 -4.83 11.03 16.37
C ALA A 167 -6.20 10.77 15.71
N ARG A 168 -6.99 11.83 15.47
CA ARG A 168 -8.29 11.75 14.78
C ARG A 168 -8.15 11.86 13.26
N ALA A 169 -7.13 12.56 12.79
CA ALA A 169 -6.91 12.79 11.37
C ALA A 169 -6.62 11.48 10.62
N LYS A 170 -7.16 11.40 9.40
CA LYS A 170 -6.82 10.35 8.43
C LYS A 170 -6.31 11.02 7.16
N ASN A 171 -5.33 10.39 6.53
CA ASN A 171 -4.77 10.87 5.26
C ASN A 171 -4.82 9.77 4.20
N PRO A 172 -6.03 9.35 3.76
CA PRO A 172 -6.15 8.37 2.69
C PRO A 172 -5.65 8.94 1.35
N VAL A 173 -5.17 8.08 0.48
CA VAL A 173 -4.96 8.42 -0.93
C VAL A 173 -6.30 8.80 -1.55
N ASN A 174 -6.37 9.98 -2.16
CA ASN A 174 -7.53 10.38 -2.93
C ASN A 174 -7.48 9.74 -4.32
N THR A 175 -8.28 8.69 -4.53
CA THR A 175 -8.39 7.96 -5.81
C THR A 175 -9.04 8.77 -6.93
N ARG A 176 -9.59 9.96 -6.63
CA ARG A 176 -10.17 10.88 -7.62
C ARG A 176 -9.25 12.05 -7.99
N ASP A 177 -8.08 12.13 -7.36
CA ASP A 177 -7.12 13.20 -7.62
C ASP A 177 -6.14 12.84 -8.75
N HIS A 178 -5.46 13.86 -9.28
CA HIS A 178 -4.48 13.76 -10.36
C HIS A 178 -3.38 12.72 -10.09
N LYS A 179 -2.95 12.54 -8.83
CA LYS A 179 -1.91 11.55 -8.48
C LYS A 179 -2.34 10.12 -8.82
N TRP A 180 -3.59 9.76 -8.49
CA TRP A 180 -4.11 8.45 -8.84
C TRP A 180 -4.39 8.34 -10.34
N ALA A 181 -4.87 9.42 -10.96
CA ALA A 181 -5.02 9.46 -12.41
C ALA A 181 -3.69 9.17 -13.13
N TRP A 182 -2.57 9.72 -12.65
CA TRP A 182 -1.24 9.40 -13.17
C TRP A 182 -0.86 7.94 -12.99
N VAL A 183 -1.12 7.34 -11.81
CA VAL A 183 -0.89 5.90 -11.60
C VAL A 183 -1.63 5.10 -12.67
N ARG A 184 -2.93 5.36 -12.87
CA ARG A 184 -3.70 4.64 -13.90
C ARG A 184 -3.20 4.89 -15.31
N SER A 185 -2.70 6.10 -15.62
CA SER A 185 -2.14 6.39 -16.93
C SER A 185 -0.82 5.65 -17.20
N ILE A 186 0.02 5.45 -16.18
CA ILE A 186 1.28 4.72 -16.36
C ILE A 186 1.07 3.20 -16.38
N THR A 187 0.17 2.68 -15.54
CA THR A 187 -0.09 1.24 -15.44
C THR A 187 -1.12 0.78 -16.48
N ASN A 188 -1.89 1.72 -17.05
CA ASN A 188 -3.05 1.46 -17.89
C ASN A 188 -4.02 0.46 -17.23
N GLN A 189 -4.09 0.46 -15.90
CA GLN A 189 -5.00 -0.40 -15.14
C GLN A 189 -6.42 0.20 -15.13
N PRO A 190 -7.47 -0.64 -15.21
CA PRO A 190 -8.85 -0.18 -15.08
C PRO A 190 -9.18 0.12 -13.61
N ASP A 191 -10.34 0.75 -13.39
CA ASP A 191 -10.99 0.70 -12.08
C ASP A 191 -11.65 -0.67 -11.94
N PHE A 192 -11.17 -1.49 -11.00
CA PHE A 192 -11.67 -2.85 -10.75
C PHE A 192 -13.03 -2.88 -10.01
N GLY A 193 -13.82 -1.80 -10.08
CA GLY A 193 -15.15 -1.77 -9.48
C GLY A 193 -16.13 -2.60 -10.30
N ARG A 194 -17.00 -3.38 -9.65
CA ARG A 194 -18.15 -4.01 -10.34
C ARG A 194 -19.16 -2.90 -10.67
N SER A 195 -19.35 -2.63 -11.96
CA SER A 195 -20.42 -1.76 -12.48
C SER A 195 -21.80 -2.39 -12.29
#